data_AF-A0A6L9IKG3-F1
#
_entry.id   AF-A0A6L9IKG3-F1
#
_cell.length_a   1.000
_cell.length_b   1.000
_cell.length_c   1.000
_cell.angle_alpha   90.00
_cell.angle_beta   90.00
_cell.angle_gamma   90.00
#
_symmetry.space_group_name_H-M   'P 1'
#
loop_
_entity.id
_entity.type
_entity.pdbx_description
1 polymer ?
#
loop_
_entity_poly.entity_id
_entity_poly.type
_entity_poly.pdbx_seq_one_letter_code
_entity_poly.pdbx_strand_id
1 'polypeptide(L)'
;MMRRLIGQLPNWARAEHPVLRYELGRSARPPLRVRLLRAFLVVVIGLVLLGGSYLIATDLLRQPLPTGLTAPLNEILFWPLLAVQVIMGAMALTLTANVVGDEIRRQTWDNLRATESGAELTLRARWALVFYRVRGLLALIIVLRVVLIVGILYDLTAFEGRYLSLLITGIEPTIPEWLGVLMVSFLMTSALLLPLTAVGFDASLGLWISAVIQQRTYSTLVQGLFILIRIGITAGLLWFTTQWLVVGSLPATDVGSWALLFGYGAIGDWGLAFLNLQRYSDIWTLVPYGIFLGAALLLFALVQAAVADQVLVLAVRRAQRRG
;
A
#
# COMPACT_ATOMS: atom_id res chain seq x y z
N MET A 1 -25.07 6.38 2.54
CA MET A 1 -24.83 5.13 1.78
C MET A 1 -23.54 4.39 2.17
N MET A 2 -22.38 5.05 2.36
CA MET A 2 -21.14 4.38 2.83
C MET A 2 -21.26 3.65 4.18
N ARG A 3 -22.20 4.04 5.05
CA ARG A 3 -22.47 3.37 6.34
C ARG A 3 -22.98 1.93 6.24
N ARG A 4 -23.48 1.49 5.07
CA ARG A 4 -24.05 0.15 4.89
C ARG A 4 -23.07 -0.88 4.32
N LEU A 5 -21.96 -0.44 3.71
CA LEU A 5 -21.00 -1.32 3.04
C LEU A 5 -19.78 -1.66 3.92
N ILE A 6 -19.45 -0.79 4.86
CA ILE A 6 -18.41 -1.03 5.85
C ILE A 6 -19.19 -1.41 7.11
N GLY A 7 -18.99 -2.62 7.63
CA GLY A 7 -19.58 -3.05 8.91
C GLY A 7 -19.38 -2.02 10.02
N GLN A 8 -20.06 -2.19 11.15
CA GLN A 8 -19.98 -1.21 12.24
C GLN A 8 -18.52 -0.99 12.67
N LEU A 9 -17.90 0.09 12.15
CA LEU A 9 -16.60 0.56 12.61
C LEU A 9 -16.68 0.70 14.13
N PRO A 10 -15.60 0.36 14.86
CA PRO A 10 -15.53 0.56 16.30
C PRO A 10 -15.98 1.99 16.64
N ASN A 11 -16.70 2.17 17.75
CA ASN A 11 -17.32 3.46 18.09
C ASN A 11 -16.33 4.63 18.04
N TRP A 12 -15.08 4.40 18.46
CA TRP A 12 -13.99 5.39 18.46
C TRP A 12 -13.48 5.79 17.06
N ALA A 13 -13.67 4.95 16.04
CA ALA A 13 -13.22 5.18 14.66
C ALA A 13 -14.28 5.88 13.78
N ARG A 14 -15.49 6.09 14.31
CA ARG A 14 -16.59 6.75 13.59
C ARG A 14 -16.37 8.25 13.56
N ALA A 15 -16.59 8.89 12.41
CA ALA A 15 -16.45 10.35 12.25
C ALA A 15 -17.34 11.19 13.19
N GLU A 16 -18.40 10.59 13.74
CA GLU A 16 -19.30 11.22 14.72
C GLU A 16 -18.74 11.18 16.16
N HIS A 17 -17.74 10.33 16.44
CA HIS A 17 -17.14 10.23 17.77
C HIS A 17 -16.49 11.57 18.15
N PRO A 18 -16.75 12.11 19.36
CA PRO A 18 -16.36 13.47 19.73
C PRO A 18 -14.85 13.70 19.59
N VAL A 19 -14.02 12.74 20.00
CA VAL A 19 -12.56 12.80 19.88
C VAL A 19 -12.12 12.88 18.42
N LEU A 20 -12.65 12.01 17.55
CA LEU A 20 -12.27 12.00 16.14
C LEU A 20 -12.79 13.22 15.39
N ARG A 21 -14.02 13.67 15.70
CA ARG A 21 -14.60 14.90 15.14
C ARG A 21 -13.76 16.13 15.49
N TYR A 22 -13.29 16.21 16.73
CA TYR A 22 -12.38 17.26 17.16
C TYR A 22 -11.06 17.20 16.38
N GLU A 23 -10.49 16.01 16.18
CA GLU A 23 -9.27 15.84 15.39
C GLU A 23 -9.41 16.13 13.89
N LEU A 24 -10.55 15.79 13.31
CA LEU A 24 -10.90 16.14 11.93
C LEU A 24 -11.13 17.65 11.78
N GLY A 25 -11.78 18.27 12.76
CA GLY A 25 -12.12 19.69 12.76
C GLY A 25 -10.95 20.65 13.03
N ARG A 26 -9.85 20.16 13.62
CA ARG A 26 -8.63 20.95 13.91
C ARG A 26 -7.93 21.51 12.66
N SER A 27 -8.25 21.03 11.45
CA SER A 27 -7.64 21.53 10.23
C SER A 27 -8.46 22.69 9.65
N ALA A 28 -7.91 23.91 9.69
CA ALA A 28 -8.53 25.06 9.04
C ALA A 28 -8.74 24.76 7.55
N ARG A 29 -9.96 24.98 7.04
CA ARG A 29 -10.25 24.78 5.62
C ARG A 29 -9.39 25.76 4.81
N PRO A 30 -8.57 25.28 3.87
CA PRO A 30 -7.75 26.17 3.07
C PRO A 30 -8.66 27.09 2.23
N PRO A 31 -8.22 28.33 1.95
CA PRO A 31 -8.96 29.24 1.09
C PRO A 31 -9.15 28.62 -0.31
N LEU A 32 -10.22 29.00 -1.01
CA LEU A 32 -10.63 28.40 -2.28
C LEU A 32 -9.52 28.46 -3.34
N ARG A 33 -8.72 29.54 -3.38
CA ARG A 33 -7.56 29.68 -4.28
C ARG A 33 -6.51 28.60 -4.06
N VAL A 34 -6.17 28.31 -2.80
CA VAL A 34 -5.20 27.26 -2.46
C VAL A 34 -5.76 25.88 -2.80
N ARG A 35 -7.07 25.68 -2.61
CA ARG A 35 -7.72 24.42 -2.99
C ARG A 35 -7.70 24.19 -4.50
N LEU A 36 -8.00 25.21 -5.30
CA LEU A 36 -7.93 25.15 -6.77
C LEU A 36 -6.50 24.94 -7.26
N LEU A 37 -5.53 25.67 -6.70
CA LEU A 37 -4.12 25.50 -7.06
C LEU A 37 -3.61 24.10 -6.73
N ARG A 38 -3.99 23.54 -5.58
CA ARG A 38 -3.68 22.14 -5.24
C ARG A 38 -4.34 21.16 -6.19
N ALA A 39 -5.60 21.36 -6.55
CA ALA A 39 -6.31 20.49 -7.48
C ALA A 39 -5.65 20.53 -8.88
N PHE A 40 -5.33 21.73 -9.37
CA PHE A 40 -4.62 21.91 -10.64
C PHE A 40 -3.26 21.21 -10.62
N LEU A 41 -2.47 21.40 -9.55
CA LEU A 41 -1.17 20.76 -9.40
C LEU A 41 -1.27 19.24 -9.35
N VAL A 42 -2.28 18.68 -8.67
CA VAL A 42 -2.54 17.23 -8.68
C VAL A 42 -2.88 16.73 -10.08
N VAL A 43 -3.70 17.46 -10.85
CA VAL A 43 -4.04 17.09 -12.24
C VAL A 43 -2.80 17.14 -13.13
N VAL A 44 -2.01 18.21 -13.05
CA VAL A 44 -0.78 18.36 -13.85
C VAL A 44 0.22 17.24 -13.52
N ILE A 45 0.47 16.96 -12.24
CA ILE A 45 1.34 15.86 -11.83
C ILE A 45 0.79 14.53 -12.33
N GLY A 46 -0.52 14.30 -12.23
CA GLY A 46 -1.17 13.09 -12.74
C GLY A 46 -0.96 12.91 -14.25
N LEU A 47 -1.14 13.98 -15.04
CA LEU A 47 -0.91 13.97 -16.48
C LEU A 47 0.56 13.73 -16.84
N VAL A 48 1.49 14.37 -16.12
CA VAL A 48 2.93 14.15 -16.32
C VAL A 48 3.33 12.72 -15.99
N LEU A 49 2.81 12.15 -14.90
CA LEU A 49 3.07 10.76 -14.53
C LEU A 49 2.50 9.78 -15.56
N LEU A 50 1.25 10.00 -16.02
CA LEU A 50 0.63 9.15 -17.04
C LEU A 50 1.35 9.25 -18.39
N GLY A 51 1.65 10.47 -18.84
CA GLY A 51 2.39 10.70 -20.09
C GLY A 51 3.81 10.13 -20.02
N GLY A 52 4.51 10.34 -18.90
CA GLY A 52 5.83 9.75 -18.67
C GLY A 52 5.79 8.22 -18.66
N SER A 53 4.80 7.62 -17.99
CA SER A 53 4.63 6.16 -17.97
C SER A 53 4.31 5.59 -19.35
N TYR A 54 3.48 6.27 -20.14
CA TYR A 54 3.19 5.89 -21.52
C TYR A 54 4.46 5.95 -22.41
N LEU A 55 5.28 6.99 -22.24
CA LEU A 55 6.56 7.09 -22.95
C LEU A 55 7.54 6.00 -22.53
N ILE A 56 7.58 5.63 -21.25
CA ILE A 56 8.42 4.52 -20.76
C ILE A 56 7.92 3.18 -21.32
N ALA A 57 6.61 2.94 -21.29
CA ALA A 57 5.99 1.70 -21.79
C ALA A 57 6.23 1.48 -23.29
N THR A 58 6.31 2.56 -24.07
CA THR A 58 6.52 2.50 -25.53
C THR A 58 8.00 2.61 -25.95
N ASP A 59 8.94 2.57 -25.00
CA ASP A 59 10.37 2.85 -25.22
C ASP A 59 10.56 4.14 -26.05
N LEU A 60 9.94 5.23 -25.59
CA LEU A 60 9.90 6.53 -26.30
C LEU A 60 9.26 6.43 -27.70
N LEU A 61 8.10 5.76 -27.81
CA LEU A 61 7.34 5.55 -29.05
C LEU A 61 8.05 4.67 -30.09
N ARG A 62 9.09 3.92 -29.70
CA ARG A 62 9.82 3.01 -30.60
C ARG A 62 9.13 1.67 -30.75
N GLN A 63 8.37 1.25 -29.73
CA GLN A 63 7.68 -0.03 -29.72
C GLN A 63 6.17 0.19 -29.59
N PRO A 64 5.35 -0.54 -30.37
CA PRO A 64 3.91 -0.53 -30.15
C PRO A 64 3.60 -1.15 -28.79
N LEU A 65 2.50 -0.71 -28.19
CA LEU A 65 2.01 -1.31 -26.95
C LEU A 65 1.70 -2.81 -27.13
N PRO A 66 1.83 -3.63 -26.07
CA PRO A 66 1.46 -5.04 -26.11
C PRO A 66 0.02 -5.23 -26.57
N THR A 67 -0.24 -6.30 -27.34
CA THR A 67 -1.59 -6.67 -27.76
C THR A 67 -2.41 -7.20 -26.59
N GLY A 68 -3.66 -6.76 -26.46
CA GLY A 68 -4.56 -7.11 -25.34
C GLY A 68 -5.00 -5.86 -24.56
N LEU A 69 -6.01 -5.98 -23.70
CA LEU A 69 -6.51 -4.84 -22.93
C LEU A 69 -5.73 -4.64 -21.62
N THR A 70 -5.33 -5.72 -20.95
CA THR A 70 -4.74 -5.66 -19.60
C THR A 70 -3.27 -5.28 -19.58
N ALA A 71 -2.47 -5.86 -20.48
CA ALA A 71 -1.04 -5.62 -20.57
C ALA A 71 -0.70 -4.12 -20.76
N PRO A 72 -1.27 -3.39 -21.74
CA PRO A 72 -0.98 -1.97 -21.91
C PRO A 72 -1.52 -1.12 -20.75
N LEU A 73 -2.68 -1.47 -20.19
CA LEU A 73 -3.22 -0.76 -19.03
C LEU A 73 -2.28 -0.91 -17.81
N ASN A 74 -1.74 -2.11 -17.58
CA ASN A 74 -0.81 -2.32 -16.48
C ASN A 74 0.47 -1.52 -16.67
N GLU A 75 1.09 -1.56 -17.85
CA GLU A 75 2.33 -0.82 -18.13
C GLU A 75 2.17 0.71 -18.00
N ILE A 76 1.04 1.24 -18.47
CA ILE A 76 0.74 2.68 -18.36
C ILE A 76 0.42 3.08 -16.91
N LEU A 77 -0.27 2.23 -16.15
CA LEU A 77 -0.68 2.55 -14.78
C LEU A 77 0.36 2.19 -13.72
N PHE A 78 1.35 1.35 -14.04
CA PHE A 78 2.31 0.83 -13.09
C PHE A 78 3.09 1.94 -12.38
N TRP A 79 3.78 2.81 -13.11
CA TRP A 79 4.62 3.86 -12.52
C TRP A 79 3.82 4.92 -11.76
N PRO A 80 2.70 5.46 -12.29
CA PRO A 80 1.87 6.40 -11.54
C PRO A 80 1.34 5.79 -10.25
N LEU A 81 0.88 4.54 -10.28
CA LEU A 81 0.38 3.87 -9.09
C LEU A 81 1.48 3.63 -8.07
N LEU A 82 2.66 3.17 -8.49
CA LEU A 82 3.81 2.99 -7.62
C LEU A 82 4.19 4.32 -6.94
N ALA A 83 4.25 5.41 -7.69
CA ALA A 83 4.54 6.74 -7.15
C ALA A 83 3.49 7.18 -6.12
N VAL A 84 2.21 7.04 -6.42
CA VAL A 84 1.11 7.38 -5.50
C VAL A 84 1.16 6.52 -4.24
N GLN A 85 1.52 5.25 -4.34
CA GLN A 85 1.70 4.33 -3.21
C GLN A 85 2.84 4.78 -2.29
N VAL A 86 4.00 5.09 -2.85
CA VAL A 86 5.15 5.61 -2.09
C VAL A 86 4.79 6.91 -1.36
N ILE A 87 4.12 7.85 -2.06
CA ILE A 87 3.64 9.10 -1.46
C ILE A 87 2.65 8.82 -0.33
N MET A 88 1.69 7.91 -0.54
CA MET A 88 0.70 7.55 0.47
C MET A 88 1.35 6.96 1.73
N GLY A 89 2.34 6.06 1.58
CA GLY A 89 3.10 5.50 2.70
C GLY A 89 3.86 6.57 3.49
N ALA A 90 4.53 7.48 2.79
CA ALA A 90 5.22 8.62 3.41
C ALA A 90 4.23 9.57 4.14
N MET A 91 3.06 9.81 3.56
CA MET A 91 2.00 10.59 4.19
C MET A 91 1.44 9.91 5.44
N ALA A 92 1.22 8.60 5.42
CA ALA A 92 0.70 7.86 6.57
C ALA A 92 1.63 7.96 7.80
N LEU A 93 2.94 7.82 7.59
CA LEU A 93 3.96 8.00 8.62
C LEU A 93 4.03 9.45 9.14
N THR A 94 4.08 10.43 8.23
CA THR A 94 4.24 11.85 8.61
C THR A 94 3.00 12.44 9.25
N LEU A 95 1.80 11.95 8.93
CA LEU A 95 0.55 12.39 9.55
C LEU A 95 0.42 12.01 11.02
N THR A 96 1.18 11.01 11.47
CA THR A 96 1.25 10.56 12.86
C THR A 96 2.48 11.09 13.59
N ALA A 97 3.30 11.89 12.89
CA ALA A 97 4.43 12.58 13.48
C ALA A 97 4.00 13.53 14.60
N ASN A 98 4.77 13.53 15.69
CA ASN A 98 4.66 14.50 16.78
C ASN A 98 3.30 14.54 17.47
N VAL A 99 2.46 13.51 17.36
CA VAL A 99 1.14 13.49 18.01
C VAL A 99 1.27 13.73 19.52
N VAL A 100 2.21 13.03 20.18
CA VAL A 100 2.43 13.20 21.62
C VAL A 100 3.04 14.57 21.92
N GLY A 101 4.03 14.99 21.14
CA GLY A 101 4.69 16.30 21.31
C GLY A 101 3.73 17.48 21.13
N ASP A 102 2.76 17.37 20.22
CA ASP A 102 1.75 18.40 19.97
C ASP A 102 0.73 18.50 21.11
N GLU A 103 0.34 17.39 21.74
CA GLU A 103 -0.52 17.42 22.93
C GLU A 103 0.23 17.91 24.18
N ILE A 104 1.52 17.58 24.34
CA ILE A 104 2.36 18.12 25.43
C ILE A 104 2.46 19.65 25.33
N ARG A 105 2.72 20.18 24.13
CA ARG A 105 2.80 21.64 23.89
C ARG A 105 1.49 22.37 24.21
N ARG A 106 0.37 21.68 24.06
CA ARG A 106 -0.97 22.22 24.37
C ARG A 106 -1.33 22.10 25.84
N GLN A 107 -0.47 21.51 26.68
CA GLN A 107 -0.73 21.24 28.10
C GLN A 107 -1.99 20.38 28.33
N THR A 108 -2.40 19.61 27.32
CA THR A 108 -3.55 18.71 27.37
C THR A 108 -3.15 17.29 27.74
N TRP A 109 -1.86 16.97 27.59
CA TRP A 109 -1.34 15.61 27.77
C TRP A 109 -1.58 15.06 29.19
N ASP A 110 -1.34 15.86 30.22
CA ASP A 110 -1.50 15.40 31.62
C ASP A 110 -2.96 15.07 31.93
N ASN A 111 -3.90 15.86 31.42
CA ASN A 111 -5.34 15.60 31.55
C ASN A 111 -5.76 14.32 30.80
N LEU A 112 -5.19 14.08 29.61
CA LEU A 112 -5.45 12.87 28.82
C LEU A 112 -4.91 11.61 29.50
N ARG A 113 -3.80 11.73 30.25
CA ARG A 113 -3.21 10.63 31.02
C ARG A 113 -3.98 10.37 32.31
N ALA A 114 -4.46 11.40 32.99
CA ALA A 114 -5.27 11.27 34.20
C ALA A 114 -6.62 10.58 33.95
N THR A 115 -7.08 10.58 32.70
CA THR A 115 -8.31 9.90 32.28
C THR A 115 -8.02 8.44 31.92
N GLU A 116 -8.77 7.50 32.51
CA GLU A 116 -8.56 6.03 32.43
C GLU A 116 -8.41 5.47 30.99
N SER A 117 -8.92 6.17 29.97
CA SER A 117 -8.78 5.81 28.55
C SER A 117 -8.42 6.97 27.61
N GLY A 118 -8.07 8.15 28.15
CA GLY A 118 -7.91 9.38 27.36
C GLY A 118 -6.77 9.30 26.34
N ALA A 119 -5.58 8.86 26.78
CA ALA A 119 -4.41 8.70 25.91
C ALA A 119 -4.62 7.61 24.84
N GLU A 120 -5.25 6.49 25.21
CA GLU A 120 -5.55 5.39 24.29
C GLU A 120 -6.52 5.82 23.18
N LEU A 121 -7.65 6.43 23.57
CA LEU A 121 -8.67 6.92 22.63
C LEU A 121 -8.09 7.98 21.68
N THR A 122 -7.19 8.84 22.18
CA THR A 122 -6.54 9.86 21.36
C THR A 122 -5.63 9.22 20.31
N LEU A 123 -4.77 8.27 20.70
CA LEU A 123 -3.88 7.59 19.76
C LEU A 123 -4.66 6.75 18.72
N ARG A 124 -5.70 6.03 19.14
CA ARG A 124 -6.58 5.30 18.23
C ARG A 124 -7.34 6.23 17.27
N ALA A 125 -7.83 7.36 17.76
CA ALA A 125 -8.47 8.37 16.91
C ALA A 125 -7.48 8.96 15.90
N ARG A 126 -6.21 9.18 16.29
CA ARG A 126 -5.15 9.64 15.39
C ARG A 126 -4.79 8.61 14.33
N TRP A 127 -4.75 7.33 14.69
CA TRP A 127 -4.59 6.25 13.74
C TRP A 127 -5.73 6.24 12.71
N ALA A 128 -6.98 6.32 13.16
CA ALA A 128 -8.15 6.40 12.26
C ALA A 128 -8.12 7.66 11.38
N LEU A 129 -7.69 8.80 11.93
CA LEU A 129 -7.56 10.07 11.21
C LEU A 129 -6.68 9.94 9.96
N VAL A 130 -5.62 9.12 10.00
CA VAL A 130 -4.76 8.87 8.83
C VAL A 130 -5.60 8.36 7.67
N PHE A 131 -6.40 7.31 7.87
CA PHE A 131 -7.28 6.75 6.84
C PHE A 131 -8.24 7.79 6.27
N TYR A 132 -8.84 8.65 7.11
CA TYR A 132 -9.71 9.72 6.62
C TYR A 132 -8.96 10.77 5.78
N ARG A 133 -7.69 11.03 6.10
CA ARG A 133 -6.87 12.01 5.35
C ARG A 133 -6.34 11.44 4.04
N VAL A 134 -5.91 10.17 4.03
CA VAL A 134 -5.38 9.53 2.81
C VAL A 134 -6.46 8.84 1.97
N ARG A 135 -7.74 8.87 2.39
CA ARG A 135 -8.85 8.18 1.71
C ARG A 135 -8.93 8.44 0.21
N GLY A 136 -8.59 9.64 -0.25
CA GLY A 136 -8.63 9.99 -1.67
C GLY A 136 -7.58 9.23 -2.48
N LEU A 137 -6.35 9.19 -1.98
CA LEU A 137 -5.25 8.43 -2.59
C LEU A 137 -5.49 6.92 -2.48
N LEU A 138 -5.95 6.46 -1.32
CA LEU A 138 -6.27 5.06 -1.11
C LEU A 138 -7.40 4.61 -2.04
N ALA A 139 -8.48 5.40 -2.16
CA ALA A 139 -9.58 5.11 -3.08
C ALA A 139 -9.11 5.09 -4.54
N LEU A 140 -8.24 6.03 -4.94
CA LEU A 140 -7.64 6.04 -6.27
C LEU A 140 -6.85 4.75 -6.55
N ILE A 141 -5.97 4.35 -5.64
CA ILE A 141 -5.19 3.10 -5.76
C ILE A 141 -6.12 1.89 -5.87
N ILE A 142 -7.12 1.80 -4.99
CA ILE A 142 -8.04 0.66 -4.97
C ILE A 142 -8.90 0.62 -6.23
N VAL A 143 -9.46 1.74 -6.68
CA VAL A 143 -10.26 1.79 -7.92
C VAL A 143 -9.42 1.35 -9.13
N LEU A 144 -8.21 1.88 -9.27
CA LEU A 144 -7.33 1.50 -10.38
C LEU A 144 -6.92 0.01 -10.29
N ARG A 145 -6.67 -0.52 -9.10
CA ARG A 145 -6.42 -1.96 -8.91
C ARG A 145 -7.64 -2.81 -9.24
N VAL A 146 -8.85 -2.36 -8.89
CA VAL A 146 -10.09 -3.04 -9.29
C VAL A 146 -10.24 -3.04 -10.81
N VAL A 147 -9.91 -1.93 -11.50
CA VAL A 147 -9.91 -1.89 -12.98
C VAL A 147 -8.94 -2.93 -13.55
N LEU A 148 -7.73 -3.04 -13.01
CA LEU A 148 -6.77 -4.06 -13.43
C LEU A 148 -7.30 -5.48 -13.17
N ILE A 149 -7.90 -5.73 -11.99
CA ILE A 149 -8.50 -7.03 -11.65
C ILE A 149 -9.67 -7.38 -12.57
N VAL A 150 -10.56 -6.43 -12.88
CA VAL A 150 -11.65 -6.64 -13.85
C VAL A 150 -11.08 -6.98 -15.22
N GLY A 151 -9.98 -6.34 -15.61
CA GLY A 151 -9.24 -6.70 -16.81
C GLY A 151 -8.73 -8.14 -16.78
N ILE A 152 -8.11 -8.58 -15.69
CA ILE A 152 -7.66 -9.98 -15.51
C ILE A 152 -8.84 -10.95 -15.66
N LEU A 153 -9.97 -10.65 -15.01
CA LEU A 153 -11.17 -11.48 -15.09
C LEU A 153 -11.72 -11.54 -16.53
N TYR A 154 -11.68 -10.41 -17.25
CA TYR A 154 -12.07 -10.36 -18.65
C TYR A 154 -11.18 -11.27 -19.50
N ASP A 155 -9.85 -11.18 -19.36
CA ASP A 155 -8.91 -12.00 -20.12
C ASP A 155 -9.06 -13.49 -19.81
N LEU A 156 -9.31 -13.85 -18.55
CA LEU A 156 -9.59 -15.24 -18.15
C LEU A 156 -10.87 -15.78 -18.82
N THR A 157 -11.86 -14.93 -19.09
CA THR A 157 -13.10 -15.33 -19.79
C THR A 157 -13.00 -15.32 -21.32
N ALA A 158 -12.09 -14.54 -21.89
CA ALA A 158 -12.01 -14.30 -23.34
C ALA A 158 -11.63 -15.55 -24.17
N PHE A 159 -10.99 -16.56 -23.56
CA PHE A 159 -10.58 -17.82 -24.22
C PHE A 159 -11.43 -19.01 -23.80
N GLU A 160 -12.76 -18.85 -23.71
CA GLU A 160 -13.70 -19.92 -23.29
C GLU A 160 -13.32 -20.54 -21.93
N GLY A 161 -12.66 -19.77 -21.05
CA GLY A 161 -12.14 -20.25 -19.76
C GLY A 161 -10.84 -21.06 -19.84
N ARG A 162 -10.32 -21.36 -21.03
CA ARG A 162 -9.09 -22.16 -21.22
C ARG A 162 -7.80 -21.39 -21.00
N TYR A 163 -7.87 -20.05 -20.88
CA TYR A 163 -6.68 -19.21 -20.71
C TYR A 163 -5.87 -19.64 -19.49
N LEU A 164 -6.54 -19.87 -18.36
CA LEU A 164 -5.86 -20.28 -17.12
C LEU A 164 -5.15 -21.63 -17.27
N SER A 165 -5.78 -22.60 -17.94
CA SER A 165 -5.16 -23.89 -18.23
C SER A 165 -3.88 -23.74 -19.04
N LEU A 166 -3.84 -22.81 -20.01
CA LEU A 166 -2.62 -22.50 -20.76
C LEU A 166 -1.54 -21.88 -19.88
N LEU A 167 -1.90 -20.96 -18.97
CA LEU A 167 -0.94 -20.30 -18.08
C LEU A 167 -0.34 -21.23 -17.01
N ILE A 168 -1.09 -22.25 -16.59
CA ILE A 168 -0.64 -23.25 -15.60
C ILE A 168 0.18 -24.36 -16.27
N THR A 169 0.19 -24.43 -17.60
CA THR A 169 0.96 -25.46 -18.31
C THR A 169 2.46 -25.18 -18.15
N GLY A 170 3.20 -26.17 -17.63
CA GLY A 170 4.66 -26.06 -17.45
C GLY A 170 5.11 -25.39 -16.15
N ILE A 171 4.22 -25.19 -15.18
CA ILE A 171 4.59 -24.70 -13.86
C ILE A 171 5.02 -25.85 -12.94
N GLU A 172 5.90 -25.54 -11.99
CA GLU A 172 6.30 -26.46 -10.93
C GLU A 172 5.88 -25.91 -9.55
N PRO A 173 5.19 -26.69 -8.70
CA PRO A 173 4.62 -28.02 -8.95
C PRO A 173 3.40 -27.93 -9.87
N THR A 174 3.12 -29.02 -10.59
CA THR A 174 1.88 -29.13 -11.37
C THR A 174 0.68 -29.16 -10.44
N ILE A 175 -0.27 -28.24 -10.65
CA ILE A 175 -1.48 -28.14 -9.83
C ILE A 175 -2.74 -28.33 -10.67
N PRO A 176 -3.83 -28.81 -10.07
CA PRO A 176 -5.12 -28.85 -10.74
C PRO A 176 -5.66 -27.42 -10.95
N GLU A 177 -6.47 -27.25 -12.00
CA GLU A 177 -7.01 -25.94 -12.42
C GLU A 177 -7.77 -25.20 -11.32
N TRP A 178 -8.58 -25.92 -10.53
CA TRP A 178 -9.32 -25.33 -9.41
C TRP A 178 -8.40 -24.69 -8.36
N LEU A 179 -7.20 -25.25 -8.16
CA LEU A 179 -6.21 -24.68 -7.24
C LEU A 179 -5.57 -23.43 -7.87
N GLY A 180 -5.36 -23.42 -9.19
CA GLY A 180 -4.93 -22.24 -9.93
C GLY A 180 -5.90 -21.07 -9.81
N VAL A 181 -7.21 -21.32 -9.96
CA VAL A 181 -8.24 -20.30 -9.75
C VAL A 181 -8.16 -19.73 -8.33
N LEU A 182 -7.96 -20.59 -7.33
CA LEU A 182 -7.81 -20.18 -5.93
C LEU A 182 -6.55 -19.33 -5.72
N MET A 183 -5.41 -19.70 -6.31
CA MET A 183 -4.15 -18.94 -6.19
C MET A 183 -4.26 -17.56 -6.84
N VAL A 184 -4.87 -17.46 -8.03
CA VAL A 184 -5.13 -16.16 -8.67
C VAL A 184 -6.11 -15.33 -7.84
N SER A 185 -7.12 -15.96 -7.23
CA SER A 185 -8.05 -15.27 -6.32
C SER A 185 -7.35 -14.71 -5.08
N PHE A 186 -6.40 -15.45 -4.49
CA PHE A 186 -5.56 -14.95 -3.40
C PHE A 186 -4.67 -13.80 -3.83
N LEU A 187 -4.09 -13.86 -5.04
CA LEU A 187 -3.33 -12.76 -5.60
C LEU A 187 -4.18 -11.49 -5.70
N MET A 188 -5.34 -11.55 -6.36
CA MET A 188 -6.24 -10.40 -6.52
C MET A 188 -6.68 -9.84 -5.16
N THR A 189 -6.98 -10.72 -4.20
CA THR A 189 -7.36 -10.33 -2.84
C THR A 189 -6.20 -9.63 -2.11
N SER A 190 -5.00 -10.21 -2.18
CA SER A 190 -3.79 -9.62 -1.56
C SER A 190 -3.46 -8.25 -2.15
N ALA A 191 -3.58 -8.09 -3.47
CA ALA A 191 -3.33 -6.83 -4.15
C ALA A 191 -4.31 -5.72 -3.71
N LEU A 192 -5.54 -6.07 -3.32
CA LEU A 192 -6.47 -5.09 -2.74
C LEU A 192 -6.19 -4.81 -1.26
N LEU A 193 -5.76 -5.82 -0.49
CA LEU A 193 -5.55 -5.67 0.96
C LEU A 193 -4.22 -5.00 1.31
N LEU A 194 -3.13 -5.28 0.58
CA LEU A 194 -1.79 -4.78 0.91
C LEU A 194 -1.71 -3.26 1.04
N PRO A 195 -2.31 -2.43 0.15
CA PRO A 195 -2.30 -0.99 0.33
C PRO A 195 -3.01 -0.54 1.62
N LEU A 196 -4.10 -1.20 2.01
CA LEU A 196 -4.83 -0.88 3.24
C LEU A 196 -4.01 -1.23 4.48
N THR A 197 -3.45 -2.44 4.51
CA THR A 197 -2.66 -2.91 5.65
C THR A 197 -1.34 -2.15 5.75
N ALA A 198 -0.76 -1.71 4.62
CA ALA A 198 0.45 -0.89 4.60
C ALA A 198 0.22 0.47 5.24
N VAL A 199 -0.85 1.17 4.86
CA VAL A 199 -1.23 2.44 5.50
C VAL A 199 -1.49 2.27 7.00
N GLY A 200 -2.17 1.19 7.39
CA GLY A 200 -2.42 0.89 8.80
C GLY A 200 -1.14 0.66 9.60
N PHE A 201 -0.21 -0.11 9.05
CA PHE A 201 1.09 -0.38 9.64
C PHE A 201 1.96 0.89 9.73
N ASP A 202 2.02 1.67 8.67
CA ASP A 202 2.74 2.95 8.62
C ASP A 202 2.23 3.96 9.65
N ALA A 203 0.90 4.08 9.78
CA ALA A 203 0.28 4.92 10.79
C ALA A 203 0.62 4.43 12.21
N SER A 204 0.55 3.13 12.47
CA SER A 204 0.91 2.55 13.77
C SER A 204 2.39 2.77 14.11
N LEU A 205 3.29 2.56 13.15
CA LEU A 205 4.72 2.82 13.33
C LEU A 205 5.01 4.28 13.61
N GLY A 206 4.39 5.21 12.87
CA GLY A 206 4.61 6.64 13.09
C GLY A 206 4.13 7.10 14.46
N LEU A 207 3.00 6.56 14.96
CA LEU A 207 2.53 6.76 16.34
C LEU A 207 3.50 6.17 17.37
N TRP A 208 4.00 4.96 17.14
CA TRP A 208 4.98 4.33 18.02
C TRP A 208 6.28 5.13 18.11
N ILE A 209 6.82 5.59 16.98
CA ILE A 209 7.98 6.49 16.94
C ILE A 209 7.71 7.77 17.73
N SER A 210 6.54 8.39 17.53
CA SER A 210 6.15 9.59 18.27
C SER A 210 5.99 9.34 19.78
N ALA A 211 5.62 8.13 20.20
CA ALA A 211 5.50 7.77 21.62
C ALA A 211 6.86 7.46 22.26
N VAL A 212 7.84 6.98 21.48
CA VAL A 212 9.19 6.67 21.94
C VAL A 212 10.08 7.92 21.98
N ILE A 213 9.96 8.80 20.98
CA ILE A 213 10.81 9.97 20.78
C ILE A 213 10.00 11.25 20.99
N GLN A 214 10.16 11.89 22.16
CA GLN A 214 9.40 13.09 22.52
C GLN A 214 9.84 14.37 21.78
N GLN A 215 11.13 14.45 21.41
CA GLN A 215 11.67 15.63 20.77
C GLN A 215 11.29 15.66 19.28
N ARG A 216 10.59 16.73 18.89
CA ARG A 216 10.04 16.91 17.53
C ARG A 216 11.08 16.68 16.44
N THR A 217 12.24 17.32 16.56
CA THR A 217 13.31 17.22 15.55
C THR A 217 13.76 15.78 15.36
N TYR A 218 14.01 15.05 16.45
CA TYR A 218 14.42 13.64 16.37
C TYR A 218 13.30 12.74 15.84
N SER A 219 12.04 12.95 16.24
CA SER A 219 10.91 12.19 15.69
C SER A 219 10.78 12.40 14.18
N THR A 220 10.90 13.63 13.70
CA THR A 220 10.83 13.92 12.26
C THR A 220 12.02 13.36 11.50
N LEU A 221 13.22 13.37 12.09
CA LEU A 221 14.42 12.79 11.48
C LEU A 221 14.31 11.28 11.36
N VAL A 222 13.85 10.58 12.41
CA VAL A 222 13.68 9.13 12.39
C VAL A 222 12.61 8.70 11.39
N GLN A 223 11.49 9.42 11.30
CA GLN A 223 10.47 9.15 10.27
C GLN A 223 10.98 9.44 8.86
N GLY A 224 11.71 10.54 8.67
CA GLY A 224 12.36 10.85 7.40
C GLY A 224 13.35 9.77 6.98
N LEU A 225 14.17 9.29 7.91
CA LEU A 225 15.09 8.17 7.69
C LEU A 225 14.33 6.90 7.31
N PHE A 226 13.24 6.57 8.00
CA PHE A 226 12.42 5.40 7.68
C PHE A 226 11.80 5.50 6.27
N ILE A 227 11.31 6.69 5.89
CA ILE A 227 10.79 6.95 4.53
C ILE A 227 11.90 6.75 3.50
N LEU A 228 13.10 7.28 3.72
CA LEU A 228 14.24 7.12 2.82
C LEU A 228 14.67 5.66 2.69
N ILE A 229 14.75 4.93 3.81
CA ILE A 229 15.05 3.49 3.83
C ILE A 229 14.01 2.74 3.00
N ARG A 230 12.72 3.04 3.20
CA ARG A 230 11.65 2.36 2.46
C ARG A 230 11.70 2.65 0.96
N ILE A 231 11.95 3.90 0.56
CA ILE A 231 12.15 4.27 -0.84
C ILE A 231 13.34 3.52 -1.41
N GLY A 232 14.46 3.46 -0.66
CA GLY A 232 15.66 2.72 -1.04
C GLY A 232 15.39 1.21 -1.21
N ILE A 233 14.66 0.60 -0.29
CA ILE A 233 14.23 -0.81 -0.38
C ILE A 233 13.32 -1.02 -1.60
N THR A 234 12.36 -0.14 -1.82
CA THR A 234 11.42 -0.23 -2.95
C THR A 234 12.15 -0.12 -4.29
N ALA A 235 13.01 0.89 -4.43
CA ALA A 235 13.82 1.11 -5.62
C ALA A 235 14.83 -0.02 -5.83
N GLY A 236 15.47 -0.50 -4.76
CA GLY A 236 16.37 -1.64 -4.78
C GLY A 236 15.68 -2.91 -5.26
N LEU A 237 14.55 -3.29 -4.64
CA LEU A 237 13.76 -4.46 -5.04
C LEU A 237 13.29 -4.36 -6.48
N LEU A 238 12.82 -3.19 -6.91
CA LEU A 238 12.43 -2.93 -8.30
C LEU A 238 13.61 -3.13 -9.26
N TRP A 239 14.78 -2.57 -8.93
CA TRP A 239 15.98 -2.69 -9.73
C TRP A 239 16.46 -4.15 -9.82
N PHE A 240 16.60 -4.84 -8.68
CA PHE A 240 17.01 -6.25 -8.63
C PHE A 240 16.04 -7.15 -9.39
N THR A 241 14.72 -6.95 -9.23
CA THR A 241 13.71 -7.73 -9.95
C THR A 241 13.79 -7.49 -11.45
N THR A 242 14.02 -6.24 -11.87
CA THR A 242 14.18 -5.91 -13.30
C THR A 242 15.45 -6.52 -13.89
N GLN A 243 16.58 -6.45 -13.17
CA GLN A 243 17.85 -7.07 -13.60
C GLN A 243 17.74 -8.59 -13.72
N TRP A 244 17.05 -9.22 -12.78
CA TRP A 244 16.85 -10.66 -12.80
C TRP A 244 15.87 -11.10 -13.92
N LEU A 245 14.68 -10.51 -13.98
CA LEU A 245 13.59 -10.97 -14.85
C LEU A 245 13.76 -10.53 -16.31
N VAL A 246 14.26 -9.31 -16.54
CA VAL A 246 14.34 -8.72 -17.90
C VAL A 246 15.74 -8.88 -18.51
N VAL A 247 16.78 -8.62 -17.71
CA VAL A 247 18.16 -8.60 -18.22
C VAL A 247 18.80 -10.00 -18.12
N GLY A 248 18.34 -10.85 -17.19
CA GLY A 248 18.93 -12.18 -16.96
C GLY A 248 20.37 -12.13 -16.44
N SER A 249 20.81 -10.99 -15.91
CA SER A 249 22.21 -10.74 -15.52
C SER A 249 22.56 -11.27 -14.13
N LEU A 250 21.55 -11.58 -13.31
CA LEU A 250 21.72 -12.00 -11.92
C LEU A 250 21.48 -13.52 -11.80
N PRO A 251 22.50 -14.33 -11.49
CA PRO A 251 22.27 -15.71 -11.10
C PRO A 251 21.62 -15.72 -9.71
N ALA A 252 20.38 -16.19 -9.63
CA ALA A 252 19.66 -16.36 -8.39
C ALA A 252 19.28 -17.84 -8.21
N THR A 253 19.42 -18.35 -6.99
CA THR A 253 18.87 -19.65 -6.61
C THR A 253 17.34 -19.58 -6.61
N ASP A 254 16.65 -20.71 -6.75
CA ASP A 254 15.18 -20.75 -6.74
C ASP A 254 14.58 -20.05 -5.51
N VAL A 255 15.17 -20.30 -4.34
CA VAL A 255 14.78 -19.65 -3.07
C VAL A 255 15.05 -18.15 -3.12
N GLY A 256 16.17 -17.73 -3.70
CA GLY A 256 16.52 -16.31 -3.84
C GLY A 256 15.57 -15.56 -4.78
N SER A 257 15.23 -16.16 -5.92
CA SER A 257 14.25 -15.62 -6.88
C SER A 257 12.86 -15.51 -6.26
N TRP A 258 12.43 -16.56 -5.54
CA TRP A 258 11.15 -16.54 -4.84
C TRP A 258 11.11 -15.47 -3.75
N ALA A 259 12.16 -15.36 -2.93
CA ALA A 259 12.26 -14.35 -1.87
C ALA A 259 12.33 -12.92 -2.44
N LEU A 260 13.03 -12.72 -3.56
CA LEU A 260 13.10 -11.43 -4.24
C LEU A 260 11.72 -10.99 -4.75
N LEU A 261 11.01 -11.88 -5.45
CA LEU A 261 9.67 -11.59 -5.96
C LEU A 261 8.66 -11.40 -4.83
N PHE A 262 8.71 -12.24 -3.80
CA PHE A 262 7.89 -12.06 -2.61
C PHE A 262 8.17 -10.71 -1.94
N GLY A 263 9.44 -10.36 -1.71
CA GLY A 263 9.83 -9.08 -1.12
C GLY A 263 9.39 -7.89 -1.96
N TYR A 264 9.55 -7.97 -3.28
CA TYR A 264 9.11 -6.97 -4.23
C TYR A 264 7.59 -6.77 -4.19
N GLY A 265 6.82 -7.86 -4.26
CA GLY A 265 5.36 -7.83 -4.15
C GLY A 265 4.85 -7.42 -2.77
N ALA A 266 5.53 -7.79 -1.69
CA ALA A 266 5.08 -7.54 -0.32
C ALA A 266 5.37 -6.10 0.12
N ILE A 267 6.60 -5.62 -0.14
CA ILE A 267 7.12 -4.36 0.40
C ILE A 267 7.24 -3.29 -0.68
N GLY A 268 7.66 -3.68 -1.89
CA GLY A 268 7.99 -2.77 -2.98
C GLY A 268 6.74 -2.14 -3.62
N ASP A 269 5.97 -2.93 -4.35
CA ASP A 269 4.84 -2.44 -5.17
C ASP A 269 3.46 -2.92 -4.68
N TRP A 270 3.44 -3.62 -3.54
CA TRP A 270 2.25 -4.18 -2.92
C TRP A 270 1.46 -5.10 -3.86
N GLY A 271 2.14 -5.86 -4.73
CA GLY A 271 1.55 -6.84 -5.64
C GLY A 271 1.01 -6.22 -6.93
N LEU A 272 1.39 -4.98 -7.24
CA LEU A 272 0.91 -4.27 -8.42
C LEU A 272 1.41 -4.90 -9.73
N ALA A 273 2.68 -5.27 -9.81
CA ALA A 273 3.29 -5.91 -10.97
C ALA A 273 2.66 -7.27 -11.27
N PHE A 274 2.17 -7.95 -10.24
CA PHE A 274 1.51 -9.25 -10.38
C PHE A 274 0.06 -9.14 -10.87
N LEU A 275 -0.50 -7.92 -10.95
CA LEU A 275 -1.78 -7.67 -11.63
C LEU A 275 -1.64 -7.63 -13.17
N ASN A 276 -0.44 -7.86 -13.71
CA ASN A 276 -0.27 -8.21 -15.12
C ASN A 276 -0.21 -9.74 -15.19
N LEU A 277 -1.31 -10.37 -15.62
CA LEU A 277 -1.43 -11.83 -15.61
C LEU A 277 -0.38 -12.51 -16.51
N GLN A 278 -0.02 -11.90 -17.63
CA GLN A 278 1.02 -12.41 -18.53
C GLN A 278 2.39 -12.39 -17.86
N ARG A 279 2.78 -11.26 -17.28
CA ARG A 279 4.04 -11.18 -16.51
C ARG A 279 4.02 -12.14 -15.32
N TYR A 280 2.86 -12.34 -14.68
CA TYR A 280 2.75 -13.24 -13.54
C TYR A 280 2.81 -14.71 -13.96
N SER A 281 2.30 -15.10 -15.13
CA SER A 281 2.50 -16.45 -15.66
C SER A 281 3.95 -16.74 -16.02
N ASP A 282 4.67 -15.76 -16.56
CA ASP A 282 6.12 -15.91 -16.82
C ASP A 282 6.88 -16.19 -15.52
N ILE A 283 6.45 -15.57 -14.41
CA ILE A 283 7.02 -15.86 -13.08
C ILE A 283 6.73 -17.30 -12.64
N TRP A 284 5.55 -17.85 -12.95
CA TRP A 284 5.20 -19.22 -12.56
C TRP A 284 6.03 -20.29 -13.28
N THR A 285 6.44 -20.02 -14.52
CA THR A 285 7.28 -20.93 -15.30
C THR A 285 8.76 -20.77 -14.95
N LEU A 286 9.20 -19.56 -14.59
CA LEU A 286 10.60 -19.27 -14.26
C LEU A 286 10.97 -19.62 -12.81
N VAL A 287 10.03 -19.53 -11.86
CA VAL A 287 10.31 -19.74 -10.44
C VAL A 287 9.50 -20.90 -9.90
N PRO A 288 10.16 -21.97 -9.42
CA PRO A 288 9.48 -23.06 -8.74
C PRO A 288 8.64 -22.52 -7.57
N TYR A 289 7.41 -23.01 -7.45
CA TYR A 289 6.42 -22.58 -6.45
C TYR A 289 6.00 -21.10 -6.58
N GLY A 290 6.28 -20.43 -7.70
CA GLY A 290 5.91 -19.03 -7.95
C GLY A 290 4.40 -18.79 -7.91
N ILE A 291 3.59 -19.80 -8.25
CA ILE A 291 2.13 -19.72 -8.17
C ILE A 291 1.60 -19.49 -6.75
N PHE A 292 2.36 -19.86 -5.72
CA PHE A 292 1.98 -19.64 -4.31
C PHE A 292 2.29 -18.22 -3.82
N LEU A 293 2.91 -17.36 -4.64
CA LEU A 293 3.20 -15.97 -4.25
C LEU A 293 1.92 -15.21 -3.84
N GLY A 294 0.80 -15.41 -4.55
CA GLY A 294 -0.47 -14.77 -4.18
C GLY A 294 -0.96 -15.16 -2.78
N ALA A 295 -0.83 -16.43 -2.40
CA ALA A 295 -1.16 -16.91 -1.05
C ALA A 295 -0.20 -16.35 0.00
N ALA A 296 1.10 -16.33 -0.30
CA ALA A 296 2.11 -15.77 0.60
C ALA A 296 1.89 -14.27 0.83
N LEU A 297 1.56 -13.50 -0.21
CA LEU A 297 1.23 -12.08 -0.11
C LEU A 297 -0.04 -11.83 0.71
N LEU A 298 -1.06 -12.68 0.56
CA LEU A 298 -2.26 -12.59 1.37
C LEU A 298 -1.94 -12.85 2.86
N LEU A 299 -1.17 -13.89 3.16
CA LEU A 299 -0.71 -14.18 4.52
C LEU A 299 0.10 -13.00 5.08
N PHE A 300 1.00 -12.43 4.28
CA PHE A 300 1.78 -11.26 4.65
C PHE A 300 0.87 -10.06 4.96
N ALA A 301 -0.16 -9.80 4.16
CA ALA A 301 -1.11 -8.71 4.43
C ALA A 301 -1.82 -8.89 5.78
N LEU A 302 -2.23 -10.13 6.11
CA LEU A 302 -2.86 -10.45 7.39
C LEU A 302 -1.89 -10.31 8.56
N VAL A 303 -0.67 -10.83 8.43
CA VAL A 303 0.39 -10.68 9.43
C VAL A 303 0.71 -9.21 9.64
N GLN A 304 0.85 -8.43 8.57
CA GLN A 304 1.11 -7.00 8.63
C GLN A 304 0.00 -6.24 9.35
N ALA A 305 -1.27 -6.60 9.12
CA ALA A 305 -2.40 -6.03 9.85
C ALA A 305 -2.35 -6.38 11.36
N ALA A 306 -2.03 -7.63 11.71
CA ALA A 306 -1.88 -8.05 13.10
C ALA A 306 -0.71 -7.33 13.79
N VAL A 307 0.42 -7.19 13.10
CA VAL A 307 1.58 -6.43 13.59
C VAL A 307 1.23 -4.95 13.77
N ALA A 308 0.46 -4.36 12.85
CA ALA A 308 0.01 -2.97 12.97
C ALA A 308 -0.82 -2.73 14.25
N ASP A 309 -1.68 -3.68 14.61
CA ASP A 309 -2.45 -3.62 15.86
C ASP A 309 -1.54 -3.74 17.10
N GLN A 310 -0.59 -4.69 17.10
CA GLN A 310 0.36 -4.84 18.20
C GLN A 310 1.25 -3.60 18.39
N VAL A 311 1.75 -3.02 17.29
CA VAL A 311 2.54 -1.78 17.32
C VAL A 311 1.71 -0.62 17.88
N LEU A 312 0.43 -0.53 17.54
CA LEU A 312 -0.47 0.49 18.10
C LEU A 312 -0.67 0.30 19.61
N VAL A 313 -0.88 -0.94 20.08
CA VAL A 313 -0.97 -1.25 21.51
C VAL A 313 0.32 -0.89 22.23
N LEU A 314 1.48 -1.19 21.65
CA LEU A 314 2.78 -0.81 22.19
C LEU A 314 2.95 0.71 22.26
N ALA A 315 2.50 1.45 21.25
CA ALA A 315 2.51 2.91 21.23
C ALA A 315 1.67 3.48 22.39
N VAL A 316 0.47 2.94 22.60
CA VAL A 316 -0.42 3.32 23.72
C VAL A 316 0.24 3.06 25.07
N ARG A 317 0.74 1.83 25.30
CA ARG A 317 1.40 1.47 26.56
C ARG A 317 2.62 2.34 26.84
N ARG A 318 3.38 2.69 25.79
CA ARG A 318 4.56 3.53 25.93
C ARG A 318 4.19 4.97 26.28
N ALA A 319 3.17 5.50 25.62
CA ALA A 319 2.66 6.84 25.87
C ALA A 319 2.13 6.99 27.31
N GLN A 320 1.43 5.97 27.84
CA GLN A 320 0.92 5.98 29.23
C GLN A 320 2.03 5.95 30.31
N ARG A 321 3.14 5.26 30.05
CA ARG A 321 4.22 5.04 31.03
C ARG A 321 5.26 6.16 31.13
N ARG A 322 5.47 6.95 30.06
CA ARG A 322 6.60 7.89 29.94
C ARG A 322 6.22 9.38 29.87
N GLY A 323 4.94 9.70 29.73
CA GLY A 323 4.44 11.01 30.17
C GLY A 323 4.37 11.06 31.69
#